data_AF-A0A4R1GDP6-F1
#
_entry.id   AF-A0A4R1GDP6-F1
#
_cell.length_a   1.000
_cell.length_b   1.000
_cell.length_c   1.000
_cell.angle_alpha   90.00
_cell.angle_beta   90.00
_cell.angle_gamma   90.00
#
_symmetry.space_group_name_H-M   'P 1'
#
loop_
_entity.id
_entity.type
_entity.pdbx_description
1 polymer ?
#
loop_
_entity_poly.entity_id
_entity_poly.type
_entity_poly.pdbx_seq_one_letter_code
_entity_poly.pdbx_strand_id
1 'polypeptide(L)'
;MSYLLRLLEKEKFSTVLSYLEGWKRGEVELEKEEIATAVKCKRPEVSFKAVEGLFERFSFEEVKEIFKELFNITPLSPPVKFSFPAINEKEGVLIKALAFLSDKTFSPKEELSQVKEVTQKEFGFFYNREFSGESFQAPLAYALLYGELPKRVILSGKLLPKGNFKAENAKEKEEVATKEGKFLIAEGNIHEIKEFFSKEEKDIPLLIATGKREENIPNFEIFCKNVGFKPLKGLLDEEKLIVELPTFLPHDRDWRELFLPIREKVLKLKEFLPDLSLHVALKAPITFSLGAGAVIGTGKVPVAVYHFENGSYHRVIDLRKDSRRIKRRKRKLSFIEVEEEVRGSDTAVIALQVASHETRSKGEELSQKFNADFFYVNAPELKGSLPLDLDWAEVVAEIYEAFNRIYAKGHKKFHLVMSVPNPIAFALGMAVGNYWDVTVWSYFKPLKDYRPVYNLGEVENV
;
A
#
# COMPACT_ATOMS: atom_id res chain seq x y z
N MET A 1 -15.90 28.68 -46.66
CA MET A 1 -15.31 27.61 -45.83
C MET A 1 -14.54 28.25 -44.69
N SER A 2 -14.98 28.00 -43.46
CA SER A 2 -14.36 28.54 -42.25
C SER A 2 -12.91 28.06 -42.07
N TYR A 3 -12.17 28.66 -41.15
CA TYR A 3 -10.73 28.43 -41.03
C TYR A 3 -10.43 26.99 -40.56
N LEU A 4 -11.16 26.48 -39.57
CA LEU A 4 -10.95 25.13 -39.05
C LEU A 4 -11.23 24.07 -40.12
N LEU A 5 -12.31 24.23 -40.89
CA LEU A 5 -12.67 23.32 -41.97
C LEU A 5 -11.55 23.22 -43.02
N ARG A 6 -10.97 24.36 -43.41
CA ARG A 6 -9.81 24.40 -44.33
C ARG A 6 -8.57 23.71 -43.75
N LEU A 7 -8.36 23.77 -42.44
CA LEU A 7 -7.25 23.08 -41.79
C LEU A 7 -7.46 21.57 -41.73
N LEU A 8 -8.70 21.14 -41.43
CA LEU A 8 -9.09 19.73 -41.40
C LEU A 8 -9.01 19.09 -42.79
N GLU A 9 -9.48 19.78 -43.83
CA GLU A 9 -9.40 19.33 -45.23
C GLU A 9 -7.94 19.19 -45.70
N LYS A 10 -7.06 20.07 -45.24
CA LYS A 10 -5.61 20.02 -45.53
C LYS A 10 -4.81 19.13 -44.59
N GLU A 11 -5.49 18.40 -43.70
CA GLU A 11 -4.87 17.50 -42.70
C GLU A 11 -3.79 18.18 -41.81
N LYS A 12 -3.93 19.49 -41.56
CA LYS A 12 -2.99 20.26 -40.72
C LYS A 12 -3.26 20.08 -39.22
N PHE A 13 -3.22 18.84 -38.74
CA PHE A 13 -3.72 18.48 -37.41
C PHE A 13 -3.02 19.20 -36.24
N SER A 14 -1.72 19.49 -36.33
CA SER A 14 -1.03 20.27 -35.29
C SER A 14 -1.60 21.70 -35.17
N THR A 15 -1.92 22.33 -36.30
CA THR A 15 -2.58 23.65 -36.35
C THR A 15 -4.02 23.56 -35.86
N VAL A 16 -4.75 22.51 -36.24
CA VAL A 16 -6.12 22.23 -35.74
C VAL A 16 -6.14 22.15 -34.22
N LEU A 17 -5.24 21.35 -33.62
CA LEU A 17 -5.17 21.20 -32.17
C LEU A 17 -4.83 22.52 -31.46
N SER A 18 -3.92 23.31 -32.04
CA SER A 18 -3.58 24.63 -31.51
C SER A 18 -4.77 25.60 -31.59
N TYR A 19 -5.53 25.54 -32.68
CA TYR A 19 -6.73 26.35 -32.87
C TYR A 19 -7.85 25.96 -31.89
N LEU A 20 -8.06 24.66 -31.65
CA LEU A 20 -9.01 24.17 -30.64
C LEU A 20 -8.60 24.56 -29.22
N GLU A 21 -7.30 24.59 -28.90
CA GLU A 21 -6.83 25.07 -27.60
C GLU A 21 -7.05 26.58 -27.45
N GLY A 22 -6.80 27.37 -28.50
CA GLY A 22 -7.15 28.80 -28.52
C GLY A 22 -8.66 29.03 -28.35
N TRP A 23 -9.48 28.20 -29.01
CA TRP A 23 -10.94 28.24 -28.84
C TRP A 23 -11.33 27.93 -27.40
N LYS A 24 -10.75 26.90 -26.80
CA LYS A 24 -11.01 26.58 -25.40
C LYS A 24 -10.67 27.73 -24.44
N ARG A 25 -9.63 28.51 -24.74
CA ARG A 25 -9.22 29.70 -23.96
C ARG A 25 -10.04 30.97 -24.26
N GLY A 26 -10.96 30.95 -25.23
CA GLY A 26 -11.71 32.13 -25.64
C GLY A 26 -10.96 33.07 -26.59
N GLU A 27 -9.83 32.63 -27.17
CA GLU A 27 -9.01 33.45 -28.09
C GLU A 27 -9.56 33.48 -29.51
N VAL A 28 -10.29 32.44 -29.89
CA VAL A 28 -11.01 32.33 -31.16
C VAL A 28 -12.42 31.78 -30.90
N GLU A 29 -13.32 32.00 -31.85
CA GLU A 29 -14.67 31.42 -31.85
C GLU A 29 -14.78 30.32 -32.90
N LEU A 30 -15.62 29.32 -32.63
CA LEU A 30 -16.01 28.30 -33.59
C LEU A 30 -17.47 28.45 -33.97
N GLU A 31 -17.74 28.38 -35.27
CA GLU A 31 -19.11 28.25 -35.77
C GLU A 31 -19.67 26.85 -35.44
N LYS A 32 -21.01 26.72 -35.41
CA LYS A 32 -21.67 25.43 -35.12
C LYS A 32 -21.21 24.29 -36.05
N GLU A 33 -20.98 24.61 -37.33
CA GLU A 33 -20.46 23.65 -38.32
C GLU A 33 -19.03 23.21 -38.02
N GLU A 34 -18.18 24.12 -37.53
CA GLU A 34 -16.80 23.81 -37.12
C GLU A 34 -16.79 22.90 -35.88
N ILE A 35 -17.66 23.18 -34.90
CA ILE A 35 -17.83 22.34 -33.70
C ILE A 35 -18.29 20.93 -34.12
N ALA A 36 -19.35 20.85 -34.94
CA ALA A 36 -19.88 19.57 -35.40
C ALA A 36 -18.84 18.74 -36.16
N THR A 37 -18.05 19.39 -37.01
CA THR A 37 -17.00 18.72 -37.79
C THR A 37 -15.83 18.26 -36.92
N ALA A 38 -15.42 19.07 -35.94
CA ALA A 38 -14.33 18.72 -35.03
C ALA A 38 -14.72 17.55 -34.12
N VAL A 39 -15.94 17.55 -33.56
CA VAL A 39 -16.44 16.46 -32.70
C VAL A 39 -16.61 15.15 -33.47
N LYS A 40 -17.08 15.19 -34.73
CA LYS A 40 -17.22 14.00 -35.59
C LYS A 40 -15.92 13.62 -36.32
N CYS A 41 -14.81 14.30 -36.05
CA CYS A 41 -13.55 14.05 -36.73
C CYS A 41 -13.07 12.61 -36.45
N LYS A 42 -12.66 11.90 -37.51
CA LYS A 42 -12.13 10.54 -37.40
C LYS A 42 -10.81 10.47 -36.63
N ARG A 43 -10.06 11.59 -36.55
CA ARG A 43 -8.85 11.69 -35.72
C ARG A 43 -9.23 11.84 -34.25
N PRO A 44 -8.91 10.88 -33.38
CA PRO A 44 -9.32 10.91 -31.98
C PRO A 44 -8.79 12.13 -31.22
N GLU A 45 -7.57 12.58 -31.52
CA GLU A 45 -6.94 13.76 -30.92
C GLU A 45 -7.85 14.99 -31.07
N VAL A 46 -8.42 15.18 -32.26
CA VAL A 46 -9.25 16.33 -32.63
C VAL A 46 -10.62 16.25 -31.95
N SER A 47 -11.28 15.09 -32.05
CA SER A 47 -12.61 14.91 -31.44
C SER A 47 -12.56 15.00 -29.92
N PHE A 48 -11.55 14.38 -29.29
CA PHE A 48 -11.29 14.52 -27.86
C PHE A 48 -11.09 15.98 -27.46
N LYS A 49 -10.26 16.73 -28.19
CA LYS A 49 -10.01 18.15 -27.88
C LYS A 49 -11.22 19.03 -28.09
N ALA A 50 -12.03 18.77 -29.12
CA ALA A 50 -13.25 19.50 -29.35
C ALA A 50 -14.26 19.29 -28.21
N VAL A 51 -14.46 18.05 -27.77
CA VAL A 51 -15.39 17.74 -26.68
C VAL A 51 -14.86 18.22 -25.33
N GLU A 52 -13.57 18.06 -25.05
CA GLU A 52 -12.92 18.66 -23.88
C GLU A 52 -13.14 20.18 -23.87
N GLY A 53 -12.93 20.84 -25.01
CA GLY A 53 -13.15 22.27 -25.17
C GLY A 53 -14.59 22.70 -24.88
N LEU A 54 -15.59 21.95 -25.36
CA LEU A 54 -17.00 22.23 -25.09
C LEU A 54 -17.30 22.27 -23.59
N PHE A 55 -16.89 21.22 -22.85
CA PHE A 55 -17.19 21.11 -21.43
C PHE A 55 -16.34 22.02 -20.52
N GLU A 56 -15.19 22.51 -21.00
CA GLU A 56 -14.40 23.51 -20.27
C GLU A 56 -14.86 24.95 -20.54
N ARG A 57 -15.39 25.20 -21.75
CA ARG A 57 -15.76 26.55 -22.18
C ARG A 57 -17.20 26.95 -21.82
N PHE A 58 -18.12 25.99 -21.84
CA PHE A 58 -19.54 26.24 -21.64
C PHE A 58 -20.04 25.55 -20.37
N SER A 59 -21.11 26.10 -19.79
CA SER A 59 -21.83 25.44 -18.72
C SER A 59 -22.45 24.12 -19.19
N PHE A 60 -22.71 23.22 -18.26
CA PHE A 60 -23.26 21.91 -18.60
C PHE A 60 -24.60 21.98 -19.35
N GLU A 61 -25.46 22.94 -19.01
CA GLU A 61 -26.75 23.14 -19.69
C GLU A 61 -26.57 23.66 -21.13
N GLU A 62 -25.60 24.55 -21.37
CA GLU A 62 -25.27 24.99 -22.73
C GLU A 62 -24.71 23.84 -23.56
N VAL A 63 -23.83 23.00 -22.98
CA VAL A 63 -23.32 21.81 -23.68
C VAL A 63 -24.45 20.84 -24.02
N LYS A 64 -25.45 20.68 -23.16
CA LYS A 64 -26.63 19.85 -23.45
C LYS A 64 -27.38 20.33 -24.69
N GLU A 65 -27.66 21.63 -24.77
CA GLU A 65 -28.35 22.22 -25.92
C GLU A 65 -27.52 22.10 -27.20
N ILE A 66 -26.20 22.37 -27.14
CA ILE A 66 -25.30 22.20 -28.27
C ILE A 66 -25.31 20.75 -28.76
N PHE A 67 -25.20 19.77 -27.87
CA PHE A 67 -25.17 18.36 -28.26
C PHE A 67 -26.51 17.90 -28.84
N LYS A 68 -27.62 18.36 -28.27
CA LYS A 68 -28.96 18.05 -28.75
C LYS A 68 -29.20 18.62 -30.15
N GLU A 69 -28.80 19.87 -30.37
CA GLU A 69 -28.92 20.53 -31.67
C GLU A 69 -28.03 19.90 -32.75
N LEU A 70 -26.74 19.68 -32.46
CA LEU A 70 -25.76 19.27 -33.48
C LEU A 70 -25.68 17.75 -33.69
N PHE A 71 -26.02 16.96 -32.68
CA PHE A 71 -25.81 15.52 -32.67
C PHE A 71 -27.05 14.71 -32.30
N ASN A 72 -28.18 15.35 -31.92
CA ASN A 72 -29.39 14.68 -31.47
C ASN A 72 -29.14 13.71 -30.30
N ILE A 73 -28.26 14.15 -29.39
CA ILE A 73 -27.82 13.45 -28.18
C ILE A 73 -27.93 14.42 -27.01
N THR A 74 -28.40 13.95 -25.87
CA THR A 74 -28.52 14.74 -24.64
C THR A 74 -27.56 14.20 -23.58
N PRO A 75 -26.47 14.90 -23.27
CA PRO A 75 -25.65 14.61 -22.09
C PRO A 75 -26.50 14.66 -20.80
N LEU A 76 -26.32 13.65 -19.96
CA LEU A 76 -27.03 13.48 -18.67
C LEU A 76 -26.10 13.67 -17.47
N SER A 77 -24.79 13.75 -17.68
CA SER A 77 -23.81 14.10 -16.64
C SER A 77 -22.69 14.98 -17.21
N PRO A 78 -21.99 15.74 -16.35
CA PRO A 78 -20.68 16.28 -16.69
C PRO A 78 -19.69 15.18 -17.09
N PRO A 79 -18.60 15.52 -17.80
CA PRO A 79 -17.61 14.56 -18.23
C PRO A 79 -16.69 14.16 -17.08
N VAL A 80 -16.33 12.88 -17.06
CA VAL A 80 -15.31 12.30 -16.20
C VAL A 80 -14.06 12.07 -17.05
N LYS A 81 -12.93 12.63 -16.61
CA LYS A 81 -11.64 12.42 -17.28
C LYS A 81 -10.89 11.26 -16.63
N PHE A 82 -10.27 10.41 -17.44
CA PHE A 82 -9.48 9.30 -16.95
C PHE A 82 -8.37 8.96 -17.94
N SER A 83 -7.51 8.01 -17.57
CA SER A 83 -6.45 7.52 -18.44
C SER A 83 -6.20 6.04 -18.24
N PHE A 84 -5.71 5.37 -19.28
CA PHE A 84 -5.36 3.96 -19.24
C PHE A 84 -4.18 3.66 -20.16
N PRO A 85 -3.31 2.71 -19.79
CA PRO A 85 -2.22 2.28 -20.65
C PRO A 85 -2.75 1.35 -21.74
N ALA A 86 -2.26 1.57 -22.97
CA ALA A 86 -2.47 0.70 -24.12
C ALA A 86 -1.09 0.32 -24.70
N ILE A 87 -0.95 -0.94 -25.14
CA ILE A 87 0.29 -1.46 -25.73
C ILE A 87 0.01 -1.76 -27.20
N ASN A 88 0.74 -1.09 -28.09
CA ASN A 88 0.78 -1.41 -29.51
C ASN A 88 2.10 -2.14 -29.83
N GLU A 89 2.24 -2.76 -31.00
CA GLU A 89 3.43 -3.54 -31.41
C GLU A 89 4.77 -2.78 -31.31
N LYS A 90 4.73 -1.44 -31.33
CA LYS A 90 5.93 -0.57 -31.37
C LYS A 90 6.21 0.17 -30.07
N GLU A 91 5.20 0.45 -29.25
CA GLU A 91 5.36 1.19 -27.99
C GLU A 91 4.12 1.07 -27.09
N GLY A 92 4.34 1.22 -25.78
CA GLY A 92 3.28 1.39 -24.78
C GLY A 92 3.02 2.88 -24.50
N VAL A 93 1.76 3.28 -24.45
CA VAL A 93 1.34 4.68 -24.35
C VAL A 93 0.21 4.86 -23.34
N LEU A 94 0.21 5.98 -22.62
CA LEU A 94 -0.89 6.35 -21.73
C LEU A 94 -1.94 7.15 -22.51
N ILE A 95 -3.10 6.56 -22.72
CA ILE A 95 -4.24 7.20 -23.40
C ILE A 95 -5.03 8.03 -22.39
N LYS A 96 -5.38 9.26 -22.76
CA LYS A 96 -6.31 10.11 -22.02
C LYS A 96 -7.69 9.99 -22.64
N ALA A 97 -8.70 9.91 -21.80
CA ALA A 97 -10.09 9.77 -22.23
C ALA A 97 -11.02 10.63 -21.39
N LEU A 98 -12.19 10.90 -21.96
CA LEU A 98 -13.31 11.54 -21.30
C LEU A 98 -14.58 10.75 -21.62
N ALA A 99 -15.47 10.65 -20.64
CA ALA A 99 -16.76 10.01 -20.82
C ALA A 99 -17.85 10.72 -20.01
N PHE A 100 -19.09 10.67 -20.49
CA PHE A 100 -20.26 11.23 -19.83
C PHE A 100 -21.49 10.37 -20.10
N LEU A 101 -22.46 10.37 -19.19
CA LEU A 101 -23.75 9.71 -19.41
C LEU A 101 -24.54 10.46 -20.46
N SER A 102 -25.30 9.74 -21.29
CA SER A 102 -26.15 10.32 -22.32
C SER A 102 -27.42 9.50 -22.53
N ASP A 103 -28.37 10.05 -23.29
CA ASP A 103 -29.58 9.33 -23.76
C ASP A 103 -29.28 8.29 -24.85
N LYS A 104 -28.19 8.46 -25.60
CA LYS A 104 -27.71 7.55 -26.64
C LYS A 104 -26.20 7.47 -26.64
N THR A 105 -25.64 6.29 -26.89
CA THR A 105 -24.19 6.14 -26.99
C THR A 105 -23.64 6.87 -28.19
N PHE A 106 -22.58 7.64 -27.92
CA PHE A 106 -21.88 8.42 -28.93
C PHE A 106 -20.38 8.27 -28.75
N SER A 107 -19.76 7.50 -29.63
CA SER A 107 -18.33 7.23 -29.53
C SER A 107 -17.72 6.94 -30.90
N PRO A 108 -16.44 7.30 -31.11
CA PRO A 108 -15.65 6.82 -32.24
C PRO A 108 -15.31 5.31 -32.18
N LYS A 109 -15.54 4.63 -31.04
CA LYS A 109 -15.17 3.22 -30.83
C LYS A 109 -16.41 2.31 -30.88
N GLU A 110 -16.27 1.14 -31.52
CA GLU A 110 -17.38 0.18 -31.69
C GLU A 110 -17.48 -0.88 -30.58
N GLU A 111 -16.36 -1.20 -29.92
CA GLU A 111 -16.22 -2.27 -28.92
C GLU A 111 -16.78 -1.91 -27.53
N LEU A 112 -18.07 -1.50 -27.47
CA LEU A 112 -18.72 -0.92 -26.29
C LEU A 112 -19.78 -1.80 -25.62
N SER A 113 -20.13 -2.94 -26.24
CA SER A 113 -21.22 -3.82 -25.79
C SER A 113 -21.08 -4.23 -24.33
N GLN A 114 -19.88 -4.66 -23.93
CA GLN A 114 -19.62 -5.12 -22.56
C GLN A 114 -19.74 -4.01 -21.52
N VAL A 115 -19.31 -2.78 -21.87
CA VAL A 115 -19.45 -1.61 -21.00
C VAL A 115 -20.92 -1.26 -20.83
N LYS A 116 -21.71 -1.26 -21.92
CA LYS A 116 -23.16 -1.04 -21.85
C LYS A 116 -23.86 -2.08 -20.99
N GLU A 117 -23.50 -3.35 -21.14
CA GLU A 117 -24.10 -4.45 -20.37
C GLU A 117 -23.86 -4.28 -18.87
N VAL A 118 -22.61 -3.98 -18.47
CA VAL A 118 -22.24 -3.83 -17.06
C VAL A 118 -22.79 -2.54 -16.45
N THR A 119 -22.75 -1.44 -17.20
CA THR A 119 -23.19 -0.14 -16.69
C THR A 119 -24.70 0.05 -16.76
N GLN A 120 -25.38 -0.64 -17.68
CA GLN A 120 -26.78 -0.44 -18.05
C GLN A 120 -27.12 1.01 -18.42
N LYS A 121 -26.14 1.71 -19.02
CA LYS A 121 -26.23 3.14 -19.38
C LYS A 121 -25.78 3.38 -20.80
N GLU A 122 -26.34 4.42 -21.39
CA GLU A 122 -25.86 5.04 -22.62
C GLU A 122 -24.88 6.17 -22.27
N PHE A 123 -23.87 6.38 -23.13
CA PHE A 123 -22.76 7.28 -22.81
C PHE A 123 -22.00 7.83 -24.02
N GLY A 124 -21.41 9.01 -23.84
CA GLY A 124 -20.36 9.54 -24.71
C GLY A 124 -18.98 9.02 -24.29
N PHE A 125 -18.13 8.65 -25.25
CA PHE A 125 -16.74 8.24 -24.97
C PHE A 125 -15.78 8.75 -26.06
N PHE A 126 -14.77 9.52 -25.64
CA PHE A 126 -13.73 10.09 -26.50
C PHE A 126 -12.34 9.89 -25.89
N TYR A 127 -11.32 9.83 -26.74
CA TYR A 127 -9.95 9.52 -26.34
C TYR A 127 -8.95 10.25 -27.23
N ASN A 128 -7.79 10.59 -26.67
CA ASN A 128 -6.87 11.53 -27.31
C ASN A 128 -5.92 10.92 -28.34
N ARG A 129 -5.90 9.59 -28.52
CA ARG A 129 -4.98 8.90 -29.43
C ARG A 129 -5.51 7.54 -29.82
N GLU A 130 -5.31 7.13 -31.08
CA GLU A 130 -5.68 5.78 -31.52
C GLU A 130 -5.00 4.67 -30.72
N PHE A 131 -5.76 3.62 -30.42
CA PHE A 131 -5.31 2.41 -29.75
C PHE A 131 -6.14 1.20 -30.20
N SER A 132 -5.56 0.00 -30.08
CA SER A 132 -6.23 -1.27 -30.32
C SER A 132 -6.55 -2.01 -29.02
N GLY A 133 -7.53 -2.92 -29.10
CA GLY A 133 -7.93 -3.79 -28.00
C GLY A 133 -8.84 -3.15 -26.94
N GLU A 134 -9.11 -3.93 -25.90
CA GLU A 134 -10.20 -3.71 -24.96
C GLU A 134 -9.75 -3.09 -23.62
N SER A 135 -8.49 -2.61 -23.56
CA SER A 135 -7.85 -2.08 -22.34
C SER A 135 -8.61 -0.92 -21.67
N PHE A 136 -9.46 -0.23 -22.43
CA PHE A 136 -10.22 0.93 -22.00
C PHE A 136 -11.55 0.57 -21.31
N GLN A 137 -12.05 -0.67 -21.46
CA GLN A 137 -13.42 -1.01 -21.06
C GLN A 137 -13.62 -0.92 -19.54
N ALA A 138 -12.70 -1.46 -18.75
CA ALA A 138 -12.75 -1.37 -17.28
C ALA A 138 -12.67 0.07 -16.73
N PRO A 139 -11.67 0.90 -17.12
CA PRO A 139 -11.61 2.29 -16.66
C PRO A 139 -12.82 3.11 -17.13
N LEU A 140 -13.34 2.87 -18.34
CA LEU A 140 -14.56 3.53 -18.82
C LEU A 140 -15.79 3.16 -17.99
N ALA A 141 -16.00 1.86 -17.73
CA ALA A 141 -17.13 1.42 -16.90
C ALA A 141 -17.04 1.98 -15.47
N TYR A 142 -15.84 2.00 -14.88
CA TYR A 142 -15.63 2.63 -13.57
C TYR A 142 -15.97 4.12 -13.62
N ALA A 143 -15.49 4.86 -14.62
CA ALA A 143 -15.76 6.29 -14.77
C ALA A 143 -17.27 6.60 -14.86
N LEU A 144 -18.02 5.81 -15.62
CA LEU A 144 -19.46 5.98 -15.82
C LEU A 144 -20.33 5.59 -14.61
N LEU A 145 -19.83 4.72 -13.73
CA LEU A 145 -20.53 4.28 -12.53
C LEU A 145 -20.17 5.11 -11.31
N TYR A 146 -18.90 5.48 -11.18
CA TYR A 146 -18.31 5.94 -9.92
C TYR A 146 -17.53 7.24 -10.02
N GLY A 147 -17.32 7.77 -11.23
CA GLY A 147 -16.51 8.96 -11.44
C GLY A 147 -15.01 8.65 -11.40
N GLU A 148 -14.24 9.58 -10.84
CA GLU A 148 -12.78 9.52 -10.90
C GLU A 148 -12.19 8.53 -9.87
N LEU A 149 -11.06 7.95 -10.25
CA LEU A 149 -10.16 7.25 -9.32
C LEU A 149 -9.25 8.24 -8.60
N PRO A 150 -8.63 7.85 -7.48
CA PRO A 150 -7.54 8.64 -6.89
C PRO A 150 -6.50 9.00 -7.95
N LYS A 151 -5.97 10.23 -7.90
CA LYS A 151 -5.15 10.85 -8.96
C LYS A 151 -4.01 9.98 -9.51
N ARG A 152 -3.42 9.11 -8.68
CA ARG A 152 -2.29 8.23 -9.03
C ARG A 152 -2.73 6.80 -9.40
N VAL A 153 -4.01 6.49 -9.41
CA VAL A 153 -4.54 5.15 -9.70
C VAL A 153 -5.19 5.14 -11.06
N ILE A 154 -4.89 4.12 -11.86
CA ILE A 154 -5.53 3.87 -13.16
C ILE A 154 -5.90 2.40 -13.29
N LEU A 155 -6.94 2.13 -14.08
CA LEU A 155 -7.28 0.76 -14.47
C LEU A 155 -6.86 0.52 -15.92
N SER A 156 -6.60 -0.74 -16.24
CA SER A 156 -6.56 -1.23 -17.62
C SER A 156 -7.16 -2.62 -17.64
N GLY A 157 -7.90 -2.93 -18.69
CA GLY A 157 -8.32 -4.30 -18.96
C GLY A 157 -9.64 -4.42 -19.69
N LYS A 158 -9.78 -5.57 -20.34
CA LYS A 158 -11.04 -6.05 -20.89
C LYS A 158 -12.02 -6.22 -19.74
N LEU A 159 -13.21 -5.64 -19.89
CA LEU A 159 -14.28 -5.81 -18.93
C LEU A 159 -14.94 -7.18 -19.17
N LEU A 160 -15.38 -7.81 -18.10
CA LEU A 160 -16.06 -9.08 -18.07
C LEU A 160 -17.40 -8.91 -17.35
N PRO A 161 -18.32 -9.89 -17.44
CA PRO A 161 -19.59 -9.82 -16.74
C PRO A 161 -19.43 -9.57 -15.24
N LYS A 162 -20.42 -8.89 -14.65
CA LYS A 162 -20.48 -8.50 -13.23
C LYS A 162 -19.34 -7.57 -12.76
N GLY A 163 -18.72 -6.85 -13.69
CA GLY A 163 -17.71 -5.83 -13.37
C GLY A 163 -16.29 -6.36 -13.15
N ASN A 164 -16.05 -7.66 -13.40
CA ASN A 164 -14.70 -8.21 -13.37
C ASN A 164 -13.90 -7.69 -14.56
N PHE A 165 -12.58 -7.62 -14.47
CA PHE A 165 -11.74 -7.23 -15.60
C PHE A 165 -10.33 -7.81 -15.50
N LYS A 166 -9.66 -7.90 -16.65
CA LYS A 166 -8.26 -8.33 -16.75
C LYS A 166 -7.55 -7.65 -17.92
N ALA A 167 -6.33 -7.19 -17.69
CA ALA A 167 -5.44 -6.66 -18.70
C ALA A 167 -4.54 -7.74 -19.30
N GLU A 168 -4.44 -7.73 -20.62
CA GLU A 168 -3.31 -8.33 -21.33
C GLU A 168 -2.08 -7.42 -21.21
N ASN A 169 -0.87 -8.01 -21.29
CA ASN A 169 0.42 -7.31 -21.20
C ASN A 169 0.52 -6.43 -19.94
N ALA A 170 0.16 -7.02 -18.79
CA ALA A 170 0.05 -6.29 -17.53
C ALA A 170 1.38 -5.67 -17.09
N LYS A 171 2.52 -6.36 -17.31
CA LYS A 171 3.85 -5.87 -16.94
C LYS A 171 4.25 -4.64 -17.76
N GLU A 172 4.09 -4.72 -19.07
CA GLU A 172 4.40 -3.62 -20.00
C GLU A 172 3.52 -2.39 -19.71
N LYS A 173 2.25 -2.62 -19.36
CA LYS A 173 1.33 -1.55 -18.96
C LYS A 173 1.70 -0.94 -17.60
N GLU A 174 2.19 -1.74 -16.66
CA GLU A 174 2.70 -1.27 -15.37
C GLU A 174 3.93 -0.39 -15.55
N GLU A 175 4.82 -0.72 -16.49
CA GLU A 175 5.97 0.14 -16.85
C GLU A 175 5.51 1.49 -17.42
N VAL A 176 4.52 1.51 -18.32
CA VAL A 176 3.94 2.74 -18.85
C VAL A 176 3.32 3.59 -17.73
N ALA A 177 2.55 2.97 -16.84
CA ALA A 177 1.94 3.65 -15.71
C ALA A 177 3.00 4.25 -14.78
N THR A 178 4.05 3.48 -14.47
CA THR A 178 5.14 3.87 -13.57
C THR A 178 5.93 5.05 -14.12
N LYS A 179 6.22 5.08 -15.44
CA LYS A 179 6.88 6.23 -16.11
C LYS A 179 6.10 7.53 -15.94
N GLU A 180 4.78 7.45 -15.81
CA GLU A 180 3.87 8.58 -15.61
C GLU A 180 3.56 8.83 -14.12
N GLY A 181 4.24 8.15 -13.19
CA GLY A 181 4.02 8.27 -11.75
C GLY A 181 2.66 7.72 -11.29
N LYS A 182 2.10 6.74 -12.00
CA LYS A 182 0.80 6.13 -11.73
C LYS A 182 0.93 4.65 -11.37
N PHE A 183 -0.01 4.18 -10.57
CA PHE A 183 -0.21 2.79 -10.19
C PHE A 183 -1.31 2.18 -11.02
N LEU A 184 -1.00 1.05 -11.66
CA LEU A 184 -1.94 0.32 -12.49
C LEU A 184 -2.63 -0.79 -11.68
N ILE A 185 -3.96 -0.85 -11.77
CA ILE A 185 -4.73 -2.04 -11.43
C ILE A 185 -5.06 -2.77 -12.73
N ALA A 186 -4.44 -3.94 -12.92
CA ALA A 186 -4.50 -4.71 -14.15
C ALA A 186 -5.55 -5.85 -14.10
N GLU A 187 -6.06 -6.21 -12.93
CA GLU A 187 -7.05 -7.26 -12.76
C GLU A 187 -7.88 -7.01 -11.50
N GLY A 188 -9.16 -7.33 -11.52
CA GLY A 188 -10.01 -7.20 -10.33
C GLY A 188 -11.49 -7.03 -10.67
N ASN A 189 -12.22 -6.40 -9.77
CA ASN A 189 -13.64 -6.06 -9.96
C ASN A 189 -13.85 -4.56 -9.68
N ILE A 190 -14.51 -3.85 -10.61
CA ILE A 190 -14.70 -2.40 -10.50
C ILE A 190 -15.54 -1.99 -9.27
N HIS A 191 -16.47 -2.84 -8.84
CA HIS A 191 -17.31 -2.60 -7.66
C HIS A 191 -16.49 -2.72 -6.36
N GLU A 192 -15.61 -3.72 -6.30
CA GLU A 192 -14.73 -3.95 -5.15
C GLU A 192 -13.66 -2.86 -5.03
N ILE A 193 -13.13 -2.38 -6.15
CA ILE A 193 -12.21 -1.24 -6.19
C ILE A 193 -12.90 0.02 -5.66
N LYS A 194 -14.15 0.27 -6.08
CA LYS A 194 -14.93 1.39 -5.56
C LYS A 194 -15.16 1.25 -4.06
N GLU A 195 -15.57 0.08 -3.60
CA GLU A 195 -15.78 -0.19 -2.18
C GLU A 195 -14.50 0.10 -1.37
N PHE A 196 -13.36 -0.42 -1.82
CA PHE A 196 -12.07 -0.23 -1.19
C PHE A 196 -11.68 1.26 -1.06
N PHE A 197 -11.74 2.02 -2.16
CA PHE A 197 -11.38 3.44 -2.14
C PHE A 197 -12.40 4.34 -1.43
N SER A 198 -13.60 3.82 -1.13
CA SER A 198 -14.62 4.56 -0.38
C SER A 198 -14.45 4.45 1.14
N LYS A 199 -13.58 3.56 1.63
CA LYS A 199 -13.31 3.42 3.06
C LYS A 199 -12.47 4.59 3.57
N GLU A 200 -12.86 5.14 4.72
CA GLU A 200 -12.08 6.18 5.43
C GLU A 200 -10.70 5.63 5.79
N GLU A 201 -10.67 4.52 6.54
CA GLU A 201 -9.46 3.81 6.92
C GLU A 201 -9.27 2.56 6.05
N LYS A 202 -8.05 2.34 5.58
CA LYS A 202 -7.73 1.24 4.65
C LYS A 202 -6.86 0.23 5.39
N ASP A 203 -7.48 -0.82 5.90
CA ASP A 203 -6.79 -1.90 6.61
C ASP A 203 -5.99 -2.76 5.62
N ILE A 204 -4.66 -2.68 5.68
CA ILE A 204 -3.73 -3.35 4.75
C ILE A 204 -2.93 -4.43 5.49
N PRO A 205 -3.09 -5.73 5.15
CA PRO A 205 -2.27 -6.79 5.73
C PRO A 205 -0.84 -6.75 5.18
N LEU A 206 0.13 -6.94 6.05
CA LEU A 206 1.54 -7.13 5.74
C LEU A 206 2.05 -8.37 6.47
N LEU A 207 2.34 -9.42 5.71
CA LEU A 207 2.91 -10.65 6.25
C LEU A 207 4.43 -10.62 6.06
N ILE A 208 5.17 -10.70 7.17
CA ILE A 208 6.63 -10.80 7.15
C ILE A 208 6.98 -12.25 7.47
N ALA A 209 7.55 -12.98 6.51
CA ALA A 209 7.71 -14.42 6.65
C ALA A 209 9.03 -14.96 6.07
N THR A 210 9.63 -15.92 6.76
CA THR A 210 10.70 -16.76 6.22
C THR A 210 10.16 -17.75 5.20
N GLY A 211 11.00 -18.06 4.21
CA GLY A 211 10.65 -18.98 3.14
C GLY A 211 10.12 -18.25 1.92
N LYS A 212 9.78 -19.01 0.89
CA LYS A 212 9.31 -18.43 -0.37
C LYS A 212 7.88 -17.91 -0.24
N ARG A 213 7.51 -16.95 -1.08
CA ARG A 213 6.17 -16.36 -1.13
C ARG A 213 5.11 -17.43 -1.29
N GLU A 214 5.32 -18.36 -2.21
CA GLU A 214 4.36 -19.42 -2.55
C GLU A 214 4.02 -20.30 -1.35
N GLU A 215 5.00 -20.55 -0.47
CA GLU A 215 4.82 -21.31 0.78
C GLU A 215 4.03 -20.53 1.83
N ASN A 216 3.98 -19.21 1.70
CA ASN A 216 3.33 -18.31 2.65
C ASN A 216 1.97 -17.78 2.18
N ILE A 217 1.57 -18.01 0.91
CA ILE A 217 0.24 -17.66 0.39
C ILE A 217 -0.89 -18.22 1.27
N PRO A 218 -0.91 -19.50 1.69
CA PRO A 218 -2.01 -20.01 2.52
C PRO A 218 -2.13 -19.28 3.88
N ASN A 219 -0.98 -18.91 4.47
CA ASN A 219 -0.96 -18.14 5.72
C ASN A 219 -1.44 -16.71 5.48
N PHE A 220 -1.07 -16.10 4.36
CA PHE A 220 -1.51 -14.78 3.97
C PHE A 220 -3.02 -14.72 3.69
N GLU A 221 -3.60 -15.75 3.07
CA GLU A 221 -5.04 -15.85 2.83
C GLU A 221 -5.84 -15.91 4.14
N ILE A 222 -5.39 -16.74 5.11
CA ILE A 222 -5.99 -16.79 6.45
C ILE A 222 -5.86 -15.41 7.11
N PHE A 223 -4.69 -14.78 7.00
CA PHE A 223 -4.47 -13.46 7.57
C PHE A 223 -5.39 -12.39 6.98
N CYS A 224 -5.49 -12.31 5.65
CA CYS A 224 -6.42 -11.43 4.95
C CYS A 224 -7.86 -11.63 5.43
N LYS A 225 -8.31 -12.89 5.57
CA LYS A 225 -9.64 -13.20 6.11
C LYS A 225 -9.85 -12.67 7.53
N ASN A 226 -8.86 -12.83 8.41
CA ASN A 226 -8.92 -12.31 9.78
C ASN A 226 -8.88 -10.78 9.86
N VAL A 227 -8.27 -10.11 8.88
CA VAL A 227 -8.29 -8.64 8.74
C VAL A 227 -9.61 -8.15 8.12
N GLY A 228 -10.33 -9.00 7.38
CA GLY A 228 -11.45 -8.57 6.54
C GLY A 228 -11.00 -7.91 5.23
N PHE A 229 -9.79 -8.24 4.79
CA PHE A 229 -9.18 -7.71 3.58
C PHE A 229 -9.35 -8.68 2.41
N LYS A 230 -9.72 -8.13 1.25
CA LYS A 230 -9.74 -8.86 -0.02
C LYS A 230 -8.60 -8.36 -0.90
N PRO A 231 -7.62 -9.21 -1.25
CA PRO A 231 -6.52 -8.82 -2.12
C PRO A 231 -6.99 -8.20 -3.43
N LEU A 232 -6.35 -7.09 -3.81
CA LEU A 232 -6.60 -6.42 -5.09
C LEU A 232 -5.44 -6.76 -6.02
N LYS A 233 -5.66 -7.71 -6.92
CA LYS A 233 -4.61 -8.24 -7.80
C LYS A 233 -3.92 -7.14 -8.60
N GLY A 234 -2.59 -7.17 -8.63
CA GLY A 234 -1.77 -6.14 -9.26
C GLY A 234 -1.61 -4.86 -8.45
N LEU A 235 -2.34 -4.67 -7.34
CA LEU A 235 -2.24 -3.46 -6.52
C LEU A 235 -1.84 -3.74 -5.06
N LEU A 236 -2.54 -4.65 -4.41
CA LEU A 236 -2.40 -5.03 -3.02
C LEU A 236 -2.57 -6.54 -2.93
N ASP A 237 -1.67 -7.24 -3.61
CA ASP A 237 -1.61 -8.69 -3.71
C ASP A 237 -0.44 -9.27 -2.92
N GLU A 238 -0.25 -10.58 -3.01
CA GLU A 238 0.77 -11.33 -2.28
C GLU A 238 2.18 -10.81 -2.57
N GLU A 239 2.44 -10.37 -3.81
CA GLU A 239 3.73 -9.80 -4.19
C GLU A 239 4.05 -8.51 -3.45
N LYS A 240 3.05 -7.65 -3.28
CA LYS A 240 3.21 -6.36 -2.63
C LYS A 240 3.12 -6.49 -1.10
N LEU A 241 2.30 -7.40 -0.60
CA LEU A 241 1.93 -7.51 0.82
C LEU A 241 2.64 -8.64 1.61
N ILE A 242 3.40 -9.50 0.94
CA ILE A 242 4.31 -10.45 1.61
C ILE A 242 5.74 -9.92 1.53
N VAL A 243 6.41 -9.85 2.68
CA VAL A 243 7.86 -9.63 2.78
C VAL A 243 8.53 -10.98 2.97
N GLU A 244 9.25 -11.42 1.94
CA GLU A 244 10.01 -12.67 1.97
C GLU A 244 11.34 -12.47 2.68
N LEU A 245 11.62 -13.36 3.63
CA LEU A 245 12.91 -13.51 4.28
C LEU A 245 13.54 -14.84 3.87
N PRO A 246 14.88 -14.97 3.93
CA PRO A 246 15.53 -16.26 3.74
C PRO A 246 14.89 -17.35 4.62
N THR A 247 14.73 -18.56 4.08
CA THR A 247 14.17 -19.71 4.82
C THR A 247 14.89 -19.92 6.16
N PHE A 248 16.21 -19.73 6.15
CA PHE A 248 17.04 -19.66 7.34
C PHE A 248 17.76 -18.31 7.35
N LEU A 249 17.54 -17.54 8.41
CA LEU A 249 18.31 -16.32 8.59
C LEU A 249 19.78 -16.66 8.85
N PRO A 250 20.70 -15.85 8.32
CA PRO A 250 22.13 -16.10 8.42
C PRO A 250 22.64 -15.93 9.84
N HIS A 251 23.68 -16.68 10.20
CA HIS A 251 24.33 -16.62 11.52
C HIS A 251 25.65 -15.85 11.52
N ASP A 252 26.15 -15.50 10.33
CA ASP A 252 27.48 -14.99 10.03
C ASP A 252 27.47 -13.61 9.34
N ARG A 253 26.29 -13.03 9.11
CA ARG A 253 26.13 -11.67 8.58
C ARG A 253 25.12 -10.88 9.37
N ASP A 254 25.29 -9.56 9.30
CA ASP A 254 24.40 -8.56 9.87
C ASP A 254 23.02 -8.61 9.20
N TRP A 255 21.96 -8.51 9.99
CA TRP A 255 20.58 -8.56 9.51
C TRP A 255 20.03 -7.22 9.02
N ARG A 256 20.76 -6.11 9.14
CA ARG A 256 20.28 -4.77 8.73
C ARG A 256 19.77 -4.71 7.30
N GLU A 257 20.45 -5.35 6.37
CA GLU A 257 20.04 -5.39 4.95
C GLU A 257 18.70 -6.12 4.75
N LEU A 258 18.36 -7.06 5.64
CA LEU A 258 17.10 -7.81 5.58
C LEU A 258 15.89 -6.95 5.99
N PHE A 259 16.12 -5.78 6.59
CA PHE A 259 15.06 -4.83 6.95
C PHE A 259 14.68 -3.88 5.81
N LEU A 260 15.56 -3.68 4.83
CA LEU A 260 15.33 -2.75 3.71
C LEU A 260 14.03 -3.05 2.94
N PRO A 261 13.70 -4.32 2.60
CA PRO A 261 12.45 -4.61 1.90
C PRO A 261 11.18 -4.22 2.70
N ILE A 262 11.23 -4.29 4.04
CA ILE A 262 10.11 -3.87 4.90
C ILE A 262 9.96 -2.36 4.80
N ARG A 263 11.06 -1.62 4.97
CA ARG A 263 11.09 -0.15 4.90
C ARG A 263 10.55 0.35 3.57
N GLU A 264 11.08 -0.18 2.46
CA GLU A 264 10.66 0.22 1.11
C GLU A 264 9.19 -0.06 0.84
N LYS A 265 8.68 -1.24 1.23
CA LYS A 265 7.27 -1.60 1.04
C LYS A 265 6.36 -0.69 1.85
N VAL A 266 6.67 -0.43 3.13
CA VAL A 266 5.85 0.44 3.98
C VAL A 266 5.85 1.88 3.46
N LEU A 267 6.99 2.40 3.02
CA LEU A 267 7.06 3.74 2.42
C LEU A 267 6.23 3.85 1.14
N LYS A 268 6.34 2.88 0.23
CA LYS A 268 5.53 2.83 -1.01
C LYS A 268 4.03 2.74 -0.70
N LEU A 269 3.65 1.89 0.25
CA LEU A 269 2.25 1.77 0.68
C LEU A 269 1.73 3.08 1.26
N LYS A 270 2.50 3.76 2.12
CA LYS A 270 2.11 5.04 2.74
C LYS A 270 1.99 6.17 1.73
N GLU A 271 2.91 6.25 0.78
CA GLU A 271 2.83 7.22 -0.31
C GLU A 271 1.58 6.98 -1.18
N PHE A 272 1.25 5.71 -1.39
CA PHE A 272 0.11 5.30 -2.21
C PHE A 272 -1.24 5.46 -1.48
N LEU A 273 -1.30 5.13 -0.19
CA LEU A 273 -2.48 5.13 0.67
C LEU A 273 -2.19 5.91 1.96
N PRO A 274 -2.32 7.25 1.96
CA PRO A 274 -2.05 8.06 3.15
C PRO A 274 -2.89 7.67 4.38
N ASP A 275 -4.11 7.18 4.15
CA ASP A 275 -5.06 6.77 5.20
C ASP A 275 -4.99 5.27 5.55
N LEU A 276 -3.86 4.62 5.27
CA LEU A 276 -3.71 3.19 5.56
C LEU A 276 -3.53 2.93 7.05
N SER A 277 -4.04 1.76 7.47
CA SER A 277 -3.70 1.11 8.72
C SER A 277 -3.03 -0.22 8.41
N LEU A 278 -1.85 -0.44 8.96
CA LEU A 278 -1.05 -1.62 8.68
C LEU A 278 -1.40 -2.74 9.67
N HIS A 279 -1.85 -3.87 9.15
CA HIS A 279 -2.11 -5.07 9.93
C HIS A 279 -0.91 -6.00 9.74
N VAL A 280 -0.11 -6.22 10.79
CA VAL A 280 1.16 -6.96 10.69
C VAL A 280 1.04 -8.34 11.31
N ALA A 281 1.50 -9.34 10.56
CA ALA A 281 1.72 -10.71 11.05
C ALA A 281 3.15 -11.13 10.76
N LEU A 282 3.78 -11.87 11.68
CA LEU A 282 5.18 -12.28 11.56
C LEU A 282 5.36 -13.79 11.72
N LYS A 283 5.93 -14.41 10.69
CA LYS A 283 6.45 -15.78 10.67
C LYS A 283 7.97 -15.72 10.48
N ALA A 284 8.63 -15.13 11.46
CA ALA A 284 10.07 -14.88 11.48
C ALA A 284 10.64 -15.15 12.88
N PRO A 285 11.98 -15.25 13.03
CA PRO A 285 12.61 -15.30 14.36
C PRO A 285 12.22 -14.08 15.22
N ILE A 286 12.10 -14.30 16.53
CA ILE A 286 11.70 -13.29 17.51
C ILE A 286 12.62 -12.06 17.45
N THR A 287 13.92 -12.29 17.32
CA THR A 287 14.95 -11.25 17.16
C THR A 287 14.78 -10.46 15.88
N PHE A 288 14.32 -11.05 14.80
CA PHE A 288 14.02 -10.32 13.58
C PHE A 288 12.78 -9.44 13.77
N SER A 289 11.74 -9.97 14.44
CA SER A 289 10.51 -9.24 14.72
C SER A 289 10.75 -7.92 15.47
N LEU A 290 11.68 -7.91 16.44
CA LEU A 290 12.11 -6.68 17.13
C LEU A 290 12.66 -5.63 16.16
N GLY A 291 13.56 -6.02 15.27
CA GLY A 291 14.15 -5.11 14.28
C GLY A 291 13.10 -4.60 13.28
N ALA A 292 12.23 -5.48 12.78
CA ALA A 292 11.10 -5.10 11.91
C ALA A 292 10.16 -4.08 12.59
N GLY A 293 9.94 -4.23 13.90
CA GLY A 293 9.20 -3.26 14.71
C GLY A 293 9.89 -1.91 14.78
N ALA A 294 11.21 -1.89 14.98
CA ALA A 294 11.98 -0.65 15.01
C ALA A 294 11.93 0.09 13.68
N VAL A 295 12.05 -0.62 12.55
CA VAL A 295 11.92 -0.06 11.19
C VAL A 295 10.62 0.71 11.04
N ILE A 296 9.49 0.13 11.48
CA ILE A 296 8.18 0.79 11.37
C ILE A 296 8.08 1.94 12.38
N GLY A 297 8.52 1.72 13.62
CA GLY A 297 8.59 2.75 14.64
C GLY A 297 7.23 3.25 15.15
N THR A 298 7.24 3.93 16.30
CA THR A 298 6.03 4.53 16.88
C THR A 298 5.63 5.80 16.13
N GLY A 299 4.34 5.98 15.84
CA GLY A 299 3.77 7.21 15.29
C GLY A 299 4.03 7.46 13.79
N LYS A 300 4.65 6.51 13.09
CA LYS A 300 4.94 6.64 11.65
C LYS A 300 3.80 6.19 10.76
N VAL A 301 3.12 5.12 11.17
CA VAL A 301 1.99 4.49 10.49
C VAL A 301 1.08 3.90 11.60
N PRO A 302 -0.26 3.95 11.46
CA PRO A 302 -1.18 3.20 12.32
C PRO A 302 -0.95 1.68 12.17
N VAL A 303 -0.86 0.95 13.29
CA VAL A 303 -0.52 -0.49 13.25
C VAL A 303 -1.44 -1.33 14.13
N ALA A 304 -1.83 -2.50 13.66
CA ALA A 304 -2.35 -3.60 14.46
C ALA A 304 -1.45 -4.83 14.28
N VAL A 305 -1.20 -5.60 15.34
CA VAL A 305 -0.30 -6.76 15.30
C VAL A 305 -1.07 -8.04 15.66
N TYR A 306 -0.82 -9.09 14.89
CA TYR A 306 -1.55 -10.35 14.96
C TYR A 306 -0.67 -11.51 15.41
N HIS A 307 -1.25 -12.38 16.23
CA HIS A 307 -0.68 -13.64 16.66
C HIS A 307 -1.35 -14.80 15.93
N PHE A 308 -0.57 -15.75 15.40
CA PHE A 308 -1.13 -16.97 14.82
C PHE A 308 -1.25 -18.05 15.89
N GLU A 309 -2.48 -18.45 16.20
CA GLU A 309 -2.77 -19.50 17.17
C GLU A 309 -4.01 -20.30 16.74
N ASN A 310 -3.96 -21.62 16.91
CA ASN A 310 -5.05 -22.54 16.58
C ASN A 310 -5.58 -22.38 15.13
N GLY A 311 -4.68 -22.17 14.17
CA GLY A 311 -5.01 -22.08 12.75
C GLY A 311 -5.57 -20.73 12.30
N SER A 312 -5.55 -19.70 13.16
CA SER A 312 -6.10 -18.37 12.84
C SER A 312 -5.23 -17.24 13.37
N TYR A 313 -5.38 -16.04 12.78
CA TYR A 313 -4.70 -14.83 13.24
C TYR A 313 -5.61 -14.02 14.18
N HIS A 314 -5.13 -13.79 15.39
CA HIS A 314 -5.81 -13.02 16.44
C HIS A 314 -5.13 -11.66 16.60
N ARG A 315 -5.92 -10.58 16.56
CA ARG A 315 -5.39 -9.24 16.82
C ARG A 315 -5.12 -9.10 18.31
N VAL A 316 -3.85 -9.11 18.70
CA VAL A 316 -3.42 -9.06 20.11
C VAL A 316 -2.90 -7.69 20.53
N ILE A 317 -2.57 -6.83 19.57
CA ILE A 317 -2.14 -5.45 19.80
C ILE A 317 -2.85 -4.55 18.78
N ASP A 318 -3.54 -3.49 19.24
CA ASP A 318 -4.10 -2.45 18.39
C ASP A 318 -3.51 -1.08 18.77
N LEU A 319 -2.69 -0.53 17.87
CA LEU A 319 -1.98 0.74 17.97
C LEU A 319 -2.48 1.77 16.94
N ARG A 320 -3.57 1.47 16.20
CA ARG A 320 -4.02 2.31 15.08
C ARG A 320 -4.44 3.71 15.54
N LYS A 321 -5.07 3.81 16.72
CA LYS A 321 -5.51 5.08 17.31
C LYS A 321 -4.48 5.78 18.19
N ASP A 322 -3.71 5.02 18.97
CA ASP A 322 -2.68 5.54 19.88
C ASP A 322 -1.48 4.60 19.91
N SER A 323 -0.52 4.82 19.01
CA SER A 323 0.72 4.05 18.99
C SER A 323 1.66 4.39 20.15
N ARG A 324 1.46 5.51 20.87
CA ARG A 324 2.32 5.86 22.01
C ARG A 324 1.94 5.09 23.27
N ARG A 325 0.84 4.34 23.28
CA ARG A 325 0.42 3.56 24.45
C ARG A 325 1.45 2.54 24.93
N ILE A 326 2.18 1.91 23.99
CA ILE A 326 3.30 1.00 24.27
C ILE A 326 4.52 1.69 24.87
N LYS A 327 4.53 3.03 24.93
CA LYS A 327 5.58 3.86 25.54
C LYS A 327 5.13 4.54 26.84
N ARG A 328 3.93 4.25 27.34
CA ARG A 328 3.39 4.88 28.56
C ARG A 328 4.23 4.49 29.75
N ARG A 329 4.68 5.50 30.52
CA ARG A 329 5.41 5.28 31.77
C ARG A 329 4.50 4.65 32.81
N LYS A 330 5.00 3.65 33.53
CA LYS A 330 4.24 2.92 34.56
C LYS A 330 4.92 3.09 35.92
N ARG A 331 4.16 3.46 36.94
CA ARG A 331 4.68 3.54 38.32
C ARG A 331 4.91 2.16 38.92
N LYS A 332 3.98 1.24 38.69
CA LYS A 332 4.05 -0.16 39.09
C LYS A 332 4.03 -1.04 37.85
N LEU A 333 4.82 -2.12 37.88
CA LEU A 333 4.77 -3.20 36.90
C LEU A 333 3.88 -4.31 37.50
N SER A 334 2.88 -4.74 36.74
CA SER A 334 1.85 -5.70 37.15
C SER A 334 2.12 -7.08 36.56
N PHE A 335 2.76 -7.13 35.40
CA PHE A 335 3.10 -8.34 34.67
C PHE A 335 4.59 -8.64 34.69
N ILE A 336 5.42 -7.61 34.85
CA ILE A 336 6.88 -7.70 34.69
C ILE A 336 7.59 -7.59 36.04
N GLU A 337 8.52 -8.52 36.29
CA GLU A 337 9.51 -8.43 37.36
C GLU A 337 10.91 -8.20 36.80
N VAL A 338 11.76 -7.56 37.59
CA VAL A 338 13.15 -7.27 37.23
C VAL A 338 14.04 -7.72 38.38
N GLU A 339 14.86 -8.72 38.14
CA GLU A 339 15.99 -9.09 39.01
C GLU A 339 17.27 -8.46 38.46
N GLU A 340 18.17 -8.02 39.35
CA GLU A 340 19.40 -7.34 38.95
C GLU A 340 20.64 -7.83 39.69
N GLU A 341 21.75 -7.90 38.96
CA GLU A 341 23.10 -8.09 39.50
C GLU A 341 24.00 -6.96 38.99
N VAL A 342 24.20 -5.96 39.86
CA VAL A 342 24.89 -4.70 39.52
C VAL A 342 26.35 -4.76 39.96
N ARG A 343 27.26 -4.40 39.05
CA ARG A 343 28.71 -4.31 39.25
C ARG A 343 29.26 -2.91 39.00
N GLY A 344 28.42 -1.99 38.52
CA GLY A 344 28.80 -0.61 38.19
C GLY A 344 29.40 -0.48 36.79
N SER A 345 28.94 -1.30 35.83
CA SER A 345 29.44 -1.29 34.46
C SER A 345 28.69 -0.28 33.57
N ASP A 346 29.41 0.34 32.63
CA ASP A 346 28.81 1.14 31.54
C ASP A 346 28.03 0.26 30.55
N THR A 347 28.16 -1.07 30.63
CA THR A 347 27.46 -2.05 29.78
C THR A 347 26.46 -2.85 30.61
N ALA A 348 25.27 -3.08 30.06
CA ALA A 348 24.24 -3.92 30.65
C ALA A 348 23.86 -5.09 29.73
N VAL A 349 23.53 -6.23 30.32
CA VAL A 349 22.89 -7.36 29.63
C VAL A 349 21.46 -7.49 30.14
N ILE A 350 20.51 -7.49 29.22
CA ILE A 350 19.10 -7.71 29.50
C ILE A 350 18.73 -9.10 28.96
N ALA A 351 18.26 -9.96 29.85
CA ALA A 351 17.60 -11.22 29.50
C ALA A 351 16.09 -11.07 29.67
N LEU A 352 15.36 -11.01 28.56
CA LEU A 352 13.90 -10.82 28.55
C LEU A 352 13.16 -12.15 28.34
N GLN A 353 12.29 -12.53 29.27
CA GLN A 353 11.57 -13.80 29.22
C GLN A 353 10.09 -13.68 29.52
N VAL A 354 9.28 -13.81 28.47
CA VAL A 354 7.82 -13.90 28.54
C VAL A 354 7.34 -15.26 28.00
N ALA A 355 8.07 -15.86 27.06
CA ALA A 355 7.79 -17.18 26.53
C ALA A 355 8.49 -18.30 27.32
N SER A 356 8.24 -19.55 26.93
CA SER A 356 8.70 -20.75 27.64
C SER A 356 10.20 -20.99 27.59
N HIS A 357 10.91 -20.54 26.54
CA HIS A 357 12.36 -20.77 26.43
C HIS A 357 13.17 -19.92 27.40
N GLU A 358 14.15 -20.55 28.05
CA GLU A 358 15.00 -19.94 29.08
C GLU A 358 16.05 -18.99 28.51
N THR A 359 16.18 -17.80 29.10
CA THR A 359 17.11 -16.76 28.66
C THR A 359 18.13 -16.37 29.73
N ARG A 360 17.87 -16.64 31.01
CA ARG A 360 18.69 -16.19 32.14
C ARG A 360 20.13 -16.66 32.02
N SER A 361 20.32 -17.97 31.84
CA SER A 361 21.66 -18.57 31.78
C SER A 361 22.54 -17.96 30.69
N LYS A 362 21.97 -17.65 29.51
CA LYS A 362 22.74 -16.98 28.45
C LYS A 362 23.01 -15.51 28.79
N GLY A 363 22.05 -14.83 29.41
CA GLY A 363 22.23 -13.46 29.89
C GLY A 363 23.37 -13.36 30.91
N GLU A 364 23.43 -14.28 31.87
CA GLU A 364 24.51 -14.39 32.86
C GLU A 364 25.86 -14.67 32.18
N GLU A 365 25.92 -15.60 31.20
CA GLU A 365 27.12 -15.88 30.41
C GLU A 365 27.64 -14.62 29.69
N LEU A 366 26.74 -13.87 29.03
CA LEU A 366 27.10 -12.62 28.35
C LEU A 366 27.53 -11.54 29.35
N SER A 367 26.87 -11.44 30.50
CA SER A 367 27.24 -10.50 31.57
C SER A 367 28.66 -10.75 32.05
N GLN A 368 29.02 -12.03 32.28
CA GLN A 368 30.38 -12.42 32.64
C GLN A 368 31.38 -12.09 31.52
N LYS A 369 31.05 -12.45 30.28
CA LYS A 369 31.91 -12.22 29.11
C LYS A 369 32.24 -10.74 28.89
N PHE A 370 31.28 -9.84 29.10
CA PHE A 370 31.43 -8.41 28.86
C PHE A 370 31.69 -7.59 30.12
N ASN A 371 31.81 -8.24 31.29
CA ASN A 371 31.88 -7.56 32.59
C ASN A 371 30.77 -6.50 32.74
N ALA A 372 29.54 -6.92 32.48
CA ALA A 372 28.37 -6.06 32.36
C ALA A 372 27.38 -6.29 33.51
N ASP A 373 26.61 -5.27 33.87
CA ASP A 373 25.52 -5.40 34.83
C ASP A 373 24.42 -6.29 34.22
N PHE A 374 23.83 -7.19 35.01
CA PHE A 374 22.85 -8.14 34.51
C PHE A 374 21.44 -7.79 34.99
N PHE A 375 20.47 -7.84 34.08
CA PHE A 375 19.06 -7.61 34.36
C PHE A 375 18.24 -8.75 33.76
N TYR A 376 17.55 -9.49 34.62
CA TYR A 376 16.58 -10.50 34.19
C TYR A 376 15.17 -9.91 34.28
N VAL A 377 14.57 -9.67 33.11
CA VAL A 377 13.24 -9.09 32.96
C VAL A 377 12.30 -10.22 32.57
N ASN A 378 11.38 -10.61 33.47
CA ASN A 378 10.53 -11.77 33.23
C ASN A 378 9.04 -11.43 33.47
N ALA A 379 8.16 -12.30 32.97
CA ALA A 379 6.72 -12.24 33.23
C ALA A 379 6.26 -13.55 33.89
N PRO A 380 6.41 -13.72 35.21
CA PRO A 380 6.28 -15.02 35.86
C PRO A 380 4.87 -15.60 35.74
N GLU A 381 3.85 -14.75 35.89
CA GLU A 381 2.43 -15.15 35.80
C GLU A 381 1.94 -15.37 34.36
N LEU A 382 2.69 -14.90 33.36
CA LEU A 382 2.33 -15.00 31.94
C LEU A 382 3.22 -15.99 31.15
N LYS A 383 4.18 -16.63 31.85
CA LYS A 383 5.25 -17.41 31.21
C LYS A 383 4.68 -18.57 30.39
N GLY A 384 4.80 -18.45 29.07
CA GLY A 384 4.38 -19.50 28.12
C GLY A 384 2.87 -19.58 27.85
N SER A 385 2.06 -18.69 28.41
CA SER A 385 0.61 -18.63 28.15
C SER A 385 0.10 -17.20 28.30
N LEU A 386 0.22 -16.42 27.22
CA LEU A 386 -0.38 -15.09 27.14
C LEU A 386 -1.83 -15.23 26.63
N PRO A 387 -2.84 -14.84 27.42
CA PRO A 387 -4.23 -14.93 26.98
C PRO A 387 -4.49 -14.06 25.74
N LEU A 388 -5.29 -14.56 24.80
CA LEU A 388 -5.64 -13.85 23.56
C LEU A 388 -6.58 -12.66 23.80
N ASP A 389 -7.31 -12.67 24.90
CA ASP A 389 -8.21 -11.60 25.34
C ASP A 389 -7.49 -10.51 26.15
N LEU A 390 -6.25 -10.75 26.57
CA LEU A 390 -5.38 -9.73 27.14
C LEU A 390 -4.90 -8.78 26.04
N ASP A 391 -4.88 -7.48 26.33
CA ASP A 391 -4.24 -6.50 25.45
C ASP A 391 -2.73 -6.55 25.63
N TRP A 392 -2.03 -7.17 24.69
CA TRP A 392 -0.58 -7.37 24.78
C TRP A 392 0.19 -6.04 24.70
N ALA A 393 -0.44 -4.94 24.29
CA ALA A 393 0.17 -3.61 24.34
C ALA A 393 0.53 -3.18 25.77
N GLU A 394 -0.24 -3.64 26.78
CA GLU A 394 0.04 -3.33 28.19
C GLU A 394 1.28 -4.06 28.70
N VAL A 395 1.47 -5.32 28.28
CA VAL A 395 2.68 -6.11 28.57
C VAL A 395 3.90 -5.43 27.94
N VAL A 396 3.79 -5.00 26.68
CA VAL A 396 4.85 -4.27 25.98
C VAL A 396 5.18 -2.96 26.70
N ALA A 397 4.18 -2.21 27.16
CA ALA A 397 4.40 -0.96 27.89
C ALA A 397 5.16 -1.17 29.21
N GLU A 398 4.89 -2.26 29.93
CA GLU A 398 5.62 -2.60 31.15
C GLU A 398 7.06 -3.07 30.86
N ILE A 399 7.28 -3.87 29.81
CA ILE A 399 8.64 -4.23 29.37
C ILE A 399 9.42 -2.96 28.99
N TYR A 400 8.80 -2.06 28.24
CA TYR A 400 9.42 -0.80 27.85
C TYR A 400 9.73 0.09 29.06
N GLU A 401 8.85 0.16 30.07
CA GLU A 401 9.13 0.86 31.32
C GLU A 401 10.30 0.22 32.08
N ALA A 402 10.35 -1.12 32.19
CA ALA A 402 11.48 -1.82 32.81
C ALA A 402 12.80 -1.48 32.11
N PHE A 403 12.80 -1.54 30.78
CA PHE A 403 13.93 -1.15 29.94
C PHE A 403 14.34 0.31 30.20
N ASN A 404 13.38 1.23 30.32
CA ASN A 404 13.67 2.64 30.62
C ASN A 404 14.27 2.84 32.02
N ARG A 405 13.83 2.08 33.02
CA ARG A 405 14.38 2.14 34.38
C ARG A 405 15.84 1.67 34.38
N ILE A 406 16.14 0.61 33.64
CA ILE A 406 17.51 0.12 33.44
C ILE A 406 18.33 1.19 32.71
N TYR A 407 17.82 1.74 31.60
CA TYR A 407 18.49 2.81 30.84
C TYR A 407 18.79 4.04 31.71
N ALA A 408 17.86 4.43 32.58
CA ALA A 408 18.02 5.58 33.48
C ALA A 408 19.14 5.39 34.52
N LYS A 409 19.68 4.17 34.70
CA LYS A 409 20.86 3.92 35.53
C LYS A 409 22.18 4.37 34.89
N GLY A 410 22.16 4.80 33.62
CA GLY A 410 23.31 5.44 32.96
C GLY A 410 24.16 4.52 32.09
N HIS A 411 23.72 3.28 31.82
CA HIS A 411 24.42 2.37 30.92
C HIS A 411 24.42 2.92 29.48
N LYS A 412 25.55 2.77 28.79
CA LYS A 412 25.77 3.26 27.43
C LYS A 412 25.54 2.18 26.37
N LYS A 413 25.81 0.92 26.72
CA LYS A 413 25.73 -0.23 25.81
C LYS A 413 24.86 -1.33 26.40
N PHE A 414 24.06 -1.96 25.56
CA PHE A 414 23.15 -3.02 25.97
C PHE A 414 23.35 -4.27 25.10
N HIS A 415 23.32 -5.43 25.74
CA HIS A 415 23.16 -6.71 25.05
C HIS A 415 21.78 -7.28 25.39
N LEU A 416 21.01 -7.65 24.37
CA LEU A 416 19.67 -8.20 24.55
C LEU A 416 19.61 -9.64 24.07
N VAL A 417 19.26 -10.55 25.00
CA VAL A 417 18.74 -11.89 24.69
C VAL A 417 17.28 -11.93 25.08
N MET A 418 16.43 -12.54 24.25
CA MET A 418 15.00 -12.54 24.53
C MET A 418 14.27 -13.80 24.06
N SER A 419 13.21 -14.12 24.78
CA SER A 419 12.23 -15.16 24.49
C SER A 419 10.84 -14.59 24.76
N VAL A 420 10.20 -14.07 23.72
CA VAL A 420 8.86 -13.46 23.75
C VAL A 420 8.10 -13.83 22.49
N PRO A 421 6.75 -13.77 22.48
CA PRO A 421 6.00 -13.90 21.23
C PRO A 421 6.36 -12.81 20.21
N ASN A 422 6.29 -13.15 18.92
CA ASN A 422 6.58 -12.23 17.82
C ASN A 422 5.85 -10.87 17.92
N PRO A 423 4.55 -10.82 18.27
CA PRO A 423 3.86 -9.53 18.43
C PRO A 423 4.46 -8.64 19.52
N ILE A 424 4.89 -9.21 20.65
CA ILE A 424 5.54 -8.47 21.74
C ILE A 424 6.90 -7.97 21.30
N ALA A 425 7.73 -8.82 20.67
CA ALA A 425 9.02 -8.39 20.13
C ALA A 425 8.87 -7.23 19.13
N PHE A 426 7.94 -7.36 18.20
CA PHE A 426 7.67 -6.33 17.19
C PHE A 426 7.22 -5.02 17.82
N ALA A 427 6.22 -5.03 18.70
CA ALA A 427 5.75 -3.80 19.35
C ALA A 427 6.81 -3.19 20.30
N LEU A 428 7.62 -4.01 20.97
CA LEU A 428 8.77 -3.52 21.74
C LEU A 428 9.79 -2.82 20.84
N GLY A 429 10.03 -3.37 19.65
CA GLY A 429 10.88 -2.75 18.63
C GLY A 429 10.36 -1.38 18.22
N MET A 430 9.05 -1.26 18.00
CA MET A 430 8.42 0.03 17.73
C MET A 430 8.60 1.03 18.89
N ALA A 431 8.52 0.57 20.14
CA ALA A 431 8.63 1.41 21.33
C ALA A 431 10.06 1.92 21.55
N VAL A 432 11.04 1.01 21.50
CA VAL A 432 12.47 1.27 21.68
C VAL A 432 13.04 2.06 20.50
N GLY A 433 12.62 1.76 19.26
CA GLY A 433 13.15 2.41 18.06
C GLY A 433 14.66 2.22 17.93
N ASN A 434 15.34 3.22 17.37
CA ASN A 434 16.79 3.22 17.14
C ASN A 434 17.56 4.16 18.10
N TYR A 435 16.99 4.44 19.28
CA TYR A 435 17.57 5.42 20.21
C TYR A 435 18.72 4.85 21.05
N TRP A 436 18.80 3.53 21.23
CA TRP A 436 19.70 2.89 22.19
C TRP A 436 20.71 2.00 21.46
N ASP A 437 21.94 1.98 21.95
CA ASP A 437 23.00 1.05 21.50
C ASP A 437 22.73 -0.35 22.07
N VAL A 438 21.90 -1.12 21.37
CA VAL A 438 21.45 -2.46 21.78
C VAL A 438 21.91 -3.49 20.77
N THR A 439 22.90 -4.30 21.14
CA THR A 439 23.28 -5.50 20.38
C THR A 439 22.27 -6.62 20.64
N VAL A 440 21.57 -7.06 19.61
CA VAL A 440 20.56 -8.12 19.71
C VAL A 440 21.19 -9.47 19.41
N TRP A 441 20.91 -10.46 20.26
CA TRP A 441 21.46 -11.81 20.16
C TRP A 441 20.38 -12.82 19.81
N SER A 442 20.61 -13.60 18.76
CA SER A 442 19.69 -14.64 18.30
C SER A 442 20.26 -16.03 18.52
N TYR A 443 19.43 -16.95 19.01
CA TYR A 443 19.77 -18.36 19.09
C TYR A 443 19.68 -19.04 17.73
N PHE A 444 20.72 -19.77 17.35
CA PHE A 444 20.77 -20.54 16.12
C PHE A 444 20.78 -22.03 16.45
N LYS A 445 19.65 -22.70 16.24
CA LYS A 445 19.50 -24.15 16.49
C LYS A 445 20.61 -25.01 15.84
N PRO A 446 21.07 -24.75 14.59
CA PRO A 446 22.16 -25.51 13.98
C PRO A 446 23.49 -25.38 14.74
N LEU A 447 23.76 -24.23 15.35
CA LEU A 447 24.99 -23.95 16.10
C LEU A 447 24.87 -24.28 17.59
N LYS A 448 23.64 -24.43 18.09
CA LYS A 448 23.31 -24.53 19.52
C LYS A 448 23.90 -23.38 20.35
N ASP A 449 23.99 -22.18 19.75
CA ASP A 449 24.58 -21.00 20.38
C ASP A 449 23.87 -19.72 19.92
N TYR A 450 24.07 -18.64 20.67
CA TYR A 450 23.62 -17.31 20.31
C TYR A 450 24.71 -16.55 19.55
N ARG A 451 24.30 -15.83 18.50
CA ARG A 451 25.17 -14.89 17.78
C ARG A 451 24.56 -13.49 17.79
N PRO A 452 25.40 -12.44 17.85
CA PRO A 452 24.91 -11.09 17.63
C PRO A 452 24.43 -10.98 16.18
N VAL A 453 23.25 -10.39 15.97
CA VAL A 453 22.62 -10.36 14.64
C VAL A 453 22.50 -8.96 14.04
N TYR A 454 22.36 -7.93 14.88
CA TYR A 454 22.37 -6.52 14.49
C TYR A 454 22.45 -5.63 15.74
N ASN A 455 22.76 -4.35 15.54
CA ASN A 455 22.59 -3.31 16.53
C ASN A 455 21.30 -2.52 16.26
N LEU A 456 20.44 -2.37 17.26
CA LEU A 456 19.16 -1.68 17.11
C LEU A 456 19.31 -0.18 16.82
N GLY A 457 20.34 0.46 17.38
CA GLY A 457 20.65 1.88 17.14
C GLY A 457 21.10 2.17 15.70
N GLU A 458 21.45 1.13 14.95
CA GLU A 458 21.88 1.22 13.56
C GLU A 458 20.78 0.79 12.57
N VAL A 459 19.56 0.53 13.05
CA VAL A 459 18.40 0.23 12.19
C VAL A 459 17.80 1.53 11.66
N GLU A 460 17.55 1.57 10.35
CA GLU A 460 16.87 2.69 9.70
C GLU A 460 15.35 2.56 9.78
N ASN A 461 14.69 3.63 10.20
CA ASN A 461 13.23 3.68 10.29
C ASN A 461 12.59 4.24 9.01
N VAL A 462 11.28 4.03 8.86
CA VAL A 462 10.43 4.66 7.83
C VAL A 462 10.23 6.16 8.04
#